data_AF-A0A926FPT4-F1
#
_entry.id   AF-A0A926FPT4-F1
#
_cell.length_a   1.000
_cell.length_b   1.000
_cell.length_c   1.000
_cell.angle_alpha   90.00
_cell.angle_beta   90.00
_cell.angle_gamma   90.00
#
_symmetry.space_group_name_H-M   'P 1'
#
loop_
_entity.id
_entity.type
_entity.pdbx_description
1 polymer ?
#
loop_
_entity_poly.entity_id
_entity_poly.type
_entity_poly.pdbx_seq_one_letter_code
_entity_poly.pdbx_strand_id
1 'polypeptide(L)'
;MTIQTLFKPDGPLASHIDGFKARAPQLEMAEAVARAIKEHGRLLVEAGTGTGKTYAYLVPALESGKRVVISTGSKNLQEQLFYRDLPTITGRSPTPAGGPAQGAQQLSLHRADEPAAQRIPSAKTGSAQ
;
A
#
# COMPACT_ATOMS: atom_id res chain seq x y z
N MET A 1 -13.09 5.59 0.63
CA MET A 1 -12.92 5.40 -0.83
C MET A 1 -12.98 3.90 -1.13
N THR A 2 -13.43 3.45 -2.31
CA THR A 2 -13.44 2.01 -2.63
C THR A 2 -12.10 1.56 -3.20
N ILE A 3 -11.74 0.28 -3.01
CA ILE A 3 -10.50 -0.30 -3.57
C ILE A 3 -10.45 -0.13 -5.10
N GLN A 4 -11.57 -0.36 -5.80
CA GLN A 4 -11.64 -0.14 -7.25
C GLN A 4 -11.25 1.27 -7.65
N THR A 5 -11.73 2.28 -6.91
CA THR A 5 -11.43 3.69 -7.23
C THR A 5 -9.94 4.01 -7.02
N LEU A 6 -9.29 3.37 -6.04
CA LEU A 6 -7.87 3.56 -5.77
C LEU A 6 -6.97 3.02 -6.90
N PHE A 7 -7.33 1.86 -7.46
CA PHE A 7 -6.54 1.14 -8.47
C PHE A 7 -6.91 1.47 -9.93
N LYS A 8 -7.88 2.37 -10.16
CA LYS A 8 -8.21 2.83 -11.51
C LYS A 8 -6.97 3.40 -12.23
N PRO A 9 -6.89 3.30 -13.58
CA PRO A 9 -5.77 3.87 -14.34
C PRO A 9 -5.53 5.37 -14.11
N ASP A 10 -6.61 6.11 -13.83
CA ASP A 10 -6.66 7.53 -13.47
C ASP A 10 -6.88 7.75 -11.96
N GLY A 11 -6.76 6.68 -11.18
CA GLY A 11 -6.99 6.68 -9.75
C GLY A 11 -5.82 7.27 -8.95
N PRO A 12 -6.02 7.49 -7.65
CA PRO A 12 -4.99 8.04 -6.76
C PRO A 12 -3.66 7.31 -6.72
N LEU A 13 -3.68 6.00 -6.93
CA LEU A 13 -2.46 5.19 -6.94
C LEU A 13 -1.63 5.49 -8.19
N ALA A 14 -2.28 5.81 -9.31
CA ALA A 14 -1.63 6.19 -10.56
C ALA A 14 -0.91 7.54 -10.46
N SER A 15 -1.42 8.47 -9.64
CA SER A 15 -0.79 9.79 -9.47
C SER A 15 0.48 9.77 -8.61
N HIS A 16 0.76 8.67 -7.90
CA HIS A 16 1.90 8.56 -6.98
C HIS A 16 2.96 7.54 -7.46
N ILE A 17 2.67 6.77 -8.50
CA ILE A 17 3.54 5.73 -9.00
C ILE A 17 3.81 5.99 -10.48
N ASP A 18 5.04 6.40 -10.79
CA ASP A 18 5.49 6.54 -12.16
C ASP A 18 5.37 5.21 -12.91
N GLY A 19 4.69 5.26 -14.07
CA GLY A 19 4.45 4.05 -14.87
C GLY A 19 3.45 3.07 -14.27
N PHE A 20 2.58 3.52 -13.35
CA PHE A 20 1.49 2.70 -12.85
C PHE A 20 0.65 2.14 -14.01
N LYS A 21 0.44 0.83 -13.98
CA LYS A 21 -0.46 0.15 -14.90
C LYS A 21 -1.42 -0.70 -14.08
N ALA A 22 -2.69 -0.32 -14.10
CA ALA A 22 -3.75 -1.13 -13.53
C ALA A 22 -3.77 -2.50 -14.21
N ARG A 23 -3.80 -3.56 -13.41
CA ARG A 23 -3.87 -4.95 -13.87
C ARG A 23 -4.99 -5.66 -13.12
N ALA A 24 -5.84 -6.41 -13.83
CA ALA A 24 -6.95 -7.12 -13.22
C ALA A 24 -6.53 -8.02 -12.04
N PRO A 25 -5.45 -8.83 -12.13
CA PRO A 25 -5.01 -9.65 -10.99
C PRO A 25 -4.58 -8.84 -9.76
N GLN A 26 -4.08 -7.62 -9.96
CA GLN A 26 -3.69 -6.73 -8.86
C GLN A 26 -4.94 -6.23 -8.12
N LEU A 27 -5.97 -5.82 -8.86
CA LEU A 27 -7.24 -5.36 -8.30
C LEU A 27 -7.98 -6.50 -7.60
N GLU A 28 -8.05 -7.68 -8.21
CA GLU A 28 -8.67 -8.87 -7.63
C GLU A 28 -8.01 -9.26 -6.29
N MET A 29 -6.67 -9.27 -6.26
CA MET A 29 -5.92 -9.51 -5.02
C MET A 29 -6.22 -8.42 -3.97
N ALA A 30 -6.27 -7.15 -4.36
CA ALA A 30 -6.55 -6.05 -3.43
C ALA A 30 -7.95 -6.14 -2.82
N GLU A 31 -8.95 -6.49 -3.61
CA GLU A 31 -10.32 -6.71 -3.14
C GLU A 31 -10.42 -7.93 -2.21
N ALA A 32 -9.73 -9.03 -2.56
CA ALA A 32 -9.68 -10.22 -1.73
C ALA A 32 -9.03 -9.93 -0.37
N VAL A 33 -7.91 -9.20 -0.35
CA VAL A 33 -7.25 -8.79 0.89
C VAL A 33 -8.16 -7.86 1.71
N ALA A 34 -8.78 -6.85 1.09
CA ALA A 34 -9.70 -5.94 1.78
C ALA A 34 -10.86 -6.70 2.44
N ARG A 35 -11.43 -7.69 1.73
CA ARG A 35 -12.49 -8.55 2.25
C ARG A 35 -12.02 -9.38 3.43
N ALA A 36 -10.86 -10.05 3.31
CA ALA A 36 -10.30 -10.86 4.39
C ALA A 36 -10.03 -10.03 5.66
N ILE A 37 -9.50 -8.80 5.51
CA ILE A 37 -9.29 -7.89 6.65
C ILE A 37 -10.61 -7.45 7.29
N LYS A 38 -11.64 -7.17 6.47
CA LYS A 38 -12.98 -6.76 6.94
C LYS A 38 -13.67 -7.89 7.69
N GLU A 39 -13.61 -9.11 7.17
CA GLU A 39 -14.28 -10.29 7.69
C GLU A 39 -13.47 -11.01 8.78
N HIS A 40 -12.27 -10.54 9.10
CA HIS A 40 -11.34 -11.21 10.02
C HIS A 40 -11.01 -12.66 9.57
N GLY A 41 -10.99 -12.87 8.25
CA GLY A 41 -10.77 -14.16 7.61
C GLY A 41 -9.30 -14.44 7.29
N ARG A 42 -9.07 -15.63 6.71
CA ARG A 42 -7.75 -16.07 6.22
C ARG A 42 -7.79 -16.13 4.70
N LEU A 43 -6.72 -15.67 4.04
CA LEU A 43 -6.60 -15.66 2.59
C LEU A 43 -5.22 -16.19 2.21
N LEU A 44 -5.19 -17.10 1.23
CA LEU A 44 -3.97 -17.54 0.55
C LEU A 44 -4.07 -17.07 -0.91
N VAL A 45 -3.03 -16.36 -1.38
CA VAL A 45 -2.95 -15.88 -2.76
C VAL A 45 -1.62 -16.28 -3.34
N GLU A 46 -1.64 -16.89 -4.52
CA GLU A 46 -0.45 -17.04 -5.34
C GLU A 46 -0.38 -15.88 -6.34
N ALA A 47 0.70 -15.11 -6.27
CA ALA A 47 0.92 -13.98 -7.16
C ALA A 47 2.31 -14.08 -7.79
N GLY A 48 2.35 -14.14 -9.12
CA GLY A 48 3.60 -14.14 -9.89
C GLY A 48 4.49 -12.91 -9.66
N THR A 49 5.65 -12.90 -10.30
CA THR A 49 6.51 -11.71 -10.37
C THR A 49 5.86 -10.65 -11.27
N GLY A 50 6.07 -9.36 -10.99
CA GLY A 50 5.55 -8.27 -11.81
C GLY A 50 4.04 -7.97 -11.69
N THR A 51 3.27 -8.76 -10.94
CA THR A 51 1.81 -8.57 -10.76
C THR A 51 1.44 -7.36 -9.89
N GLY A 52 2.42 -6.67 -9.30
CA GLY A 52 2.15 -5.54 -8.40
C GLY A 52 1.61 -5.96 -7.03
N LYS A 53 1.97 -7.17 -6.57
CA LYS A 53 1.51 -7.77 -5.30
C LYS A 53 1.68 -6.87 -4.08
N THR A 54 2.76 -6.09 -4.03
CA THR A 54 3.06 -5.23 -2.89
C THR A 54 1.95 -4.22 -2.64
N TYR A 55 1.52 -3.51 -3.67
CA TYR A 55 0.43 -2.54 -3.54
C TYR A 55 -0.93 -3.20 -3.31
N ALA A 56 -1.14 -4.38 -3.89
CA ALA A 56 -2.37 -5.14 -3.72
C ALA A 56 -2.63 -5.50 -2.25
N TYR A 57 -1.62 -5.81 -1.43
CA TYR A 57 -1.83 -6.01 0.01
C TYR A 57 -1.65 -4.74 0.85
N LEU A 58 -0.78 -3.80 0.45
CA LEU A 58 -0.49 -2.60 1.24
C LEU A 58 -1.66 -1.61 1.27
N VAL A 59 -2.26 -1.33 0.12
CA VAL A 59 -3.35 -0.35 0.02
C VAL A 59 -4.54 -0.75 0.90
N PRO A 60 -5.12 -1.96 0.80
CA PRO A 60 -6.22 -2.33 1.68
C PRO A 60 -5.81 -2.46 3.16
N ALA A 61 -4.56 -2.83 3.45
CA ALA A 61 -4.05 -2.83 4.81
C ALA A 61 -4.04 -1.43 5.45
N LEU A 62 -3.55 -0.42 4.72
CA LEU A 62 -3.51 0.97 5.18
C LEU A 62 -4.92 1.57 5.28
N GLU A 63 -5.77 1.30 4.30
CA GLU A 63 -7.16 1.77 4.27
C GLU A 63 -8.01 1.16 5.38
N SER A 64 -7.64 -0.02 5.90
CA SER A 64 -8.38 -0.68 6.98
C SER A 64 -8.41 0.14 8.29
N GLY A 65 -7.46 1.05 8.48
CA GLY A 65 -7.27 1.79 9.72
C GLY A 65 -6.87 0.93 10.93
N LYS A 66 -6.62 -0.36 10.73
CA LYS A 66 -6.18 -1.30 11.76
C LYS A 66 -4.65 -1.26 11.88
N ARG A 67 -4.14 -1.76 13.01
CA ARG A 67 -2.72 -2.11 13.12
C ARG A 67 -2.46 -3.35 12.28
N VAL A 68 -1.52 -3.28 11.34
CA VAL A 68 -1.21 -4.38 10.42
C VAL A 68 0.26 -4.75 10.56
N VAL A 69 0.55 -6.05 10.67
CA VAL A 69 1.92 -6.56 10.63
C VAL A 69 2.14 -7.26 9.30
N ILE A 70 3.22 -6.90 8.60
CA ILE A 70 3.62 -7.50 7.33
C ILE A 70 4.91 -8.27 7.55
N SER A 71 4.84 -9.59 7.38
CA SER A 71 6.00 -10.46 7.41
C SER A 71 6.53 -10.66 5.99
N THR A 72 7.84 -10.54 5.81
CA THR A 72 8.53 -10.75 4.53
C THR A 72 9.52 -11.90 4.63
N GLY A 73 9.91 -12.48 3.49
CA GLY A 73 10.84 -13.61 3.46
C GLY A 73 12.33 -13.24 3.59
N SER A 74 12.67 -11.95 3.61
CA SER A 74 14.06 -11.50 3.83
C SER A 74 14.13 -10.05 4.30
N LYS A 75 15.24 -9.69 4.96
CA LYS A 75 15.53 -8.32 5.39
C LYS A 75 15.54 -7.32 4.23
N ASN A 76 16.08 -7.70 3.08
CA ASN A 76 16.12 -6.82 1.91
C ASN A 76 14.70 -6.47 1.38
N LEU A 77 13.77 -7.44 1.41
CA LEU A 77 12.37 -7.18 1.03
C LEU A 77 11.67 -6.27 2.06
N GLN A 78 11.96 -6.45 3.34
CA GLN A 78 11.46 -5.57 4.40
C GLN A 78 11.96 -4.13 4.22
N GLU A 79 13.25 -3.95 3.94
CA GLU A 79 13.86 -2.63 3.70
C GLU A 79 13.29 -1.98 2.44
N GLN A 80 13.10 -2.73 1.36
CA GLN A 80 12.43 -2.23 0.16
C GLN A 80 11.02 -1.76 0.48
N LEU A 81 10.25 -2.56 1.22
CA LEU A 81 8.89 -2.22 1.61
C LEU A 81 8.87 -0.93 2.45
N PHE A 82 9.80 -0.80 3.39
CA PHE A 82 9.87 0.34 4.30
C PHE A 82 10.37 1.63 3.66
N TYR A 83 11.49 1.58 2.94
CA TYR A 83 12.16 2.78 2.42
C TYR A 83 11.67 3.21 1.03
N ARG A 84 11.01 2.31 0.28
CA ARG A 84 10.54 2.60 -1.09
C ARG A 84 9.02 2.49 -1.19
N ASP A 85 8.47 1.30 -0.93
CA ASP A 85 7.09 1.02 -1.33
C ASP A 85 6.07 1.78 -0.47
N LEU A 86 6.29 1.87 0.85
CA LEU A 86 5.43 2.64 1.76
C LEU A 86 5.48 4.15 1.51
N PRO A 87 6.67 4.80 1.38
CA PRO A 87 6.73 6.21 1.03
C PRO A 87 6.05 6.52 -0.29
N THR A 88 6.17 5.62 -1.28
CA THR A 88 5.51 5.79 -2.59
C THR A 88 3.99 5.85 -2.45
N ILE A 89 3.37 5.00 -1.64
CA ILE A 89 1.90 4.98 -1.47
C ILE A 89 1.41 6.10 -0.54
N THR A 90 2.18 6.39 0.52
CA THR A 90 1.75 7.32 1.57
C THR A 90 2.16 8.76 1.33
N GLY A 91 3.05 9.01 0.36
CA GLY A 91 3.68 10.31 0.12
C GLY A 91 4.56 10.79 1.29
N ARG A 92 4.89 9.90 2.24
CA ARG A 92 5.60 10.25 3.48
C ARG A 92 6.89 9.47 3.60
N SER A 93 7.97 10.17 3.88
CA SER A 93 9.25 9.55 4.24
C SER A 93 9.10 8.78 5.56
N PRO A 94 9.76 7.62 5.73
CA PRO A 94 9.69 6.88 6.97
C PRO A 94 10.31 7.70 8.11
N THR A 95 9.67 7.69 9.28
CA THR A 95 10.25 8.30 10.47
C THR A 95 11.16 7.28 11.18
N PRO A 96 12.30 7.72 11.76
CA PRO A 96 13.26 6.82 12.41
C PRO A 96 12.67 6.06 13.61
N ALA A 97 11.57 6.53 14.20
CA ALA A 97 10.87 5.88 15.30
C ALA A 97 9.99 4.69 14.89
N GLY A 98 9.69 4.51 13.59
CA GLY A 98 8.85 3.43 13.06
C GLY A 98 9.62 2.38 12.26
N GLY A 99 10.95 2.32 12.42
CA GLY A 99 11.85 1.50 11.61
C GLY A 99 11.58 -0.01 11.67
N PRO A 100 12.07 -0.78 10.67
CA PRO A 100 12.04 -2.23 10.73
C PRO A 100 12.70 -2.71 12.02
N ALA A 101 12.03 -3.62 12.75
CA ALA A 101 12.55 -4.16 13.99
C ALA A 101 13.87 -4.92 13.72
N GLN A 102 14.95 -4.55 14.40
CA GLN A 102 16.25 -5.22 14.25
C GLN A 102 16.13 -6.69 14.69
N GLY A 103 16.24 -7.62 13.74
CA GLY A 103 16.17 -9.07 13.97
C GLY A 103 14.83 -9.74 13.62
N ALA A 104 13.75 -8.98 13.41
CA ALA A 104 12.45 -9.52 13.00
C ALA A 104 12.15 -9.14 11.54
N GLN A 105 11.78 -10.11 10.71
CA GLN A 105 11.42 -9.92 9.29
C GLN A 105 10.00 -9.34 9.12
N GLN A 106 9.55 -8.55 10.10
CA GLN A 106 8.19 -8.05 10.25
C GLN A 106 8.18 -6.52 10.33
N LEU A 107 7.21 -5.89 9.67
CA LEU A 107 6.97 -4.46 9.77
C LEU A 107 5.58 -4.20 10.33
N SER A 108 5.51 -3.38 11.38
CA SER A 108 4.24 -2.92 11.97
C SER A 108 3.81 -1.61 11.35
N LEU A 109 2.65 -1.61 10.71
CA LEU A 109 1.98 -0.43 10.18
C LEU A 109 0.96 0.08 11.19
N HIS A 110 1.14 1.33 11.61
CA HIS A 110 0.20 2.07 12.44
C HIS A 110 -0.35 3.25 11.65
N ARG A 111 -1.67 3.42 11.66
CA ARG A 111 -2.29 4.67 11.23
C ARG A 111 -2.01 5.72 12.31
N ALA A 112 -1.24 6.75 11.99
CA ALA A 112 -1.19 7.95 12.83
C ALA A 112 -2.60 8.57 12.88
N ASP A 113 -3.10 8.83 14.09
CA ASP A 113 -4.34 9.56 14.34
C ASP A 113 -4.27 10.93 13.65
N GLU A 114 -4.98 11.10 12.53
CA GLU A 114 -5.21 12.36 11.81
C GLU A 114 -6.42 12.21 10.88
N PRO A 115 -7.23 13.27 10.67
CA PRO A 115 -8.54 13.21 10.03
C PRO A 115 -8.46 12.89 8.53
N ALA A 116 -9.49 12.21 8.03
CA ALA A 116 -9.60 11.68 6.67
C ALA A 116 -9.53 12.72 5.52
N ALA A 117 -9.55 14.02 5.83
CA ALA A 117 -9.67 15.11 4.85
C ALA A 117 -8.37 15.49 4.12
N GLN A 118 -7.20 14.99 4.54
CA GLN A 118 -5.90 15.33 3.92
C GLN A 118 -5.26 14.17 3.13
N ARG A 119 -5.98 13.09 2.88
CA ARG A 119 -5.43 11.90 2.20
C ARG A 119 -6.13 11.66 0.86
N ILE A 120 -5.38 11.93 -0.20
CA ILE A 120 -5.79 11.99 -1.61
C ILE A 120 -7.00 12.95 -1.75
N PRO A 121 -6.79 14.24 -2.08
CA PRO A 121 -6.07 14.70 -3.27
C PRO A 121 -5.08 15.87 -3.02
N SER A 122 -4.16 16.16 -3.95
CA SER A 122 -4.36 17.27 -4.90
C SER A 122 -3.68 17.01 -6.23
N ALA A 123 -4.49 17.04 -7.29
CA ALA A 123 -4.03 17.35 -8.62
C ALA A 123 -3.28 18.70 -8.59
N LYS A 124 -2.02 18.72 -9.03
CA LYS A 124 -1.44 19.95 -9.58
C LYS A 124 -1.68 19.94 -11.08
N THR A 125 -2.78 20.56 -11.48
CA THR A 125 -2.88 21.17 -12.80
C THR A 125 -1.99 22.40 -12.81
N GLY A 126 -1.11 22.52 -13.83
CA GLY A 126 -0.30 23.71 -14.11
C GLY A 126 1.20 23.41 -14.02
N SER A 127 2.04 23.66 -15.04
CA SER A 127 1.84 24.43 -16.26
C SER A 127 2.97 24.09 -17.23
N ALA A 128 2.62 23.82 -18.48
CA ALA A 128 3.53 24.02 -19.60
C ALA A 128 3.83 25.53 -19.70
N GLN A 129 5.11 25.87 -19.70
CA GLN A 129 5.66 26.99 -20.44
C GLN A 129 6.85 26.45 -21.24
#